data_AF-G0PH66-F1
#
_entry.id   AF-G0PH66-F1
#
_cell.length_a   1.000
_cell.length_b   1.000
_cell.length_c   1.000
_cell.angle_alpha   90.00
_cell.angle_beta   90.00
_cell.angle_gamma   90.00
#
_symmetry.space_group_name_H-M   'P 1'
#
loop_
_entity.id
_entity.type
_entity.pdbx_description
1 polymer ?
#
loop_
_entity_poly.entity_id
_entity_poly.type
_entity_poly.pdbx_seq_one_letter_code
_entity_poly.pdbx_strand_id
1 'polypeptide(L)'
;MCITHLAQGSRISLKEQFQLAEMHHSEELMIQVCSSIEDAYELDDVVPKDLNSFCNATKNIVLRRSFELLGIRKPPSPPQSKEPLQVFEDIMNEFLDQADIQNRHGMILDDQATLLRNHIISEEILDRELPHVKPTIQQDLRTHELMEKLRNTHSPAERIAVFAQIQITKFKNMYTTLFEMGDTPEDLRERMSFFLEELYRIILRNTRDHSKPHPSVRGEQLVDQMYREIMQIVDARPNEAHPSNNGFEPIWATKINEEYAELLPWREEVTQNTSDHISETFRGVSEEAQFHGLTRFVQIARESFFLGWMRREEDNWNQNQAEQEVQE
;
A
#
# COMPACT_ATOMS: atom_id res chain seq x y z
N MET A 1 20.92 16.46 -14.73
CA MET A 1 19.91 17.48 -15.07
C MET A 1 18.79 16.75 -15.78
N CYS A 2 17.60 16.63 -15.17
CA CYS A 2 16.55 15.70 -15.62
C CYS A 2 15.81 16.26 -16.85
N ILE A 3 15.61 15.43 -17.89
CA ILE A 3 14.89 15.83 -19.12
C ILE A 3 13.44 16.24 -18.81
N THR A 4 12.81 15.61 -17.84
CA THR A 4 11.49 16.00 -17.30
C THR A 4 11.48 17.44 -16.77
N HIS A 5 12.56 17.88 -16.10
CA HIS A 5 12.71 19.26 -15.62
C HIS A 5 13.01 20.27 -16.74
N LEU A 6 13.61 19.83 -17.86
CA LEU A 6 13.82 20.69 -19.04
C LEU A 6 12.54 20.84 -19.87
N ALA A 7 11.67 19.83 -19.88
CA ALA A 7 10.39 19.88 -20.57
C ALA A 7 9.34 20.69 -19.78
N GLN A 8 9.31 20.57 -18.45
CA GLN A 8 8.41 21.33 -17.58
C GLN A 8 8.73 22.83 -17.60
N GLY A 9 7.85 23.63 -18.20
CA GLY A 9 7.97 25.10 -18.27
C GLY A 9 8.81 25.63 -19.43
N SER A 10 9.23 24.79 -20.37
CA SER A 10 9.93 25.23 -21.59
C SER A 10 8.96 25.60 -22.72
N ARG A 11 9.44 26.39 -23.70
CA ARG A 11 8.69 26.77 -24.92
C ARG A 11 8.68 25.68 -26.00
N ILE A 12 9.04 24.44 -25.65
CA ILE A 12 9.19 23.33 -26.59
C ILE A 12 7.81 22.79 -26.95
N SER A 13 7.54 22.55 -28.24
CA SER A 13 6.24 22.06 -28.69
C SER A 13 5.95 20.64 -28.20
N LEU A 14 4.68 20.26 -28.02
CA LEU A 14 4.29 18.90 -27.59
C LEU A 14 4.85 17.81 -28.52
N LYS A 15 4.96 18.09 -29.82
CA LYS A 15 5.57 17.21 -30.81
C LYS A 15 7.06 16.97 -30.56
N GLU A 16 7.81 18.01 -30.24
CA GLU A 16 9.22 17.90 -29.89
C GLU A 16 9.39 17.19 -28.54
N GLN A 17 8.52 17.47 -27.56
CA GLN A 17 8.52 16.76 -26.27
C GLN A 17 8.21 15.28 -26.43
N PHE A 18 7.28 14.92 -27.32
CA PHE A 18 6.97 13.53 -27.66
C PHE A 18 8.19 12.80 -28.23
N GLN A 19 8.87 13.42 -29.19
CA GLN A 19 10.10 12.87 -29.79
C GLN A 19 11.23 12.73 -28.77
N LEU A 20 11.40 13.71 -27.88
CA LEU A 20 12.38 13.64 -26.80
C LEU A 20 12.06 12.50 -25.83
N ALA A 21 10.80 12.35 -25.44
CA ALA A 21 10.35 11.26 -24.58
C ALA A 21 10.62 9.89 -25.20
N GLU A 22 10.36 9.75 -26.50
CA GLU A 22 10.61 8.52 -27.25
C GLU A 22 12.11 8.21 -27.37
N MET A 23 12.91 9.20 -27.81
CA MET A 23 14.35 9.06 -28.02
C MET A 23 15.10 8.71 -26.74
N HIS A 24 14.63 9.19 -25.60
CA HIS A 24 15.21 8.91 -24.28
C HIS A 24 14.50 7.81 -23.50
N HIS A 25 13.52 7.13 -24.11
CA HIS A 25 12.70 6.09 -23.49
C HIS A 25 12.11 6.51 -22.12
N SER A 26 11.73 7.79 -21.99
CA SER A 26 11.15 8.35 -20.77
C SER A 26 9.64 8.17 -20.77
N GLU A 27 9.17 7.12 -20.10
CA GLU A 27 7.74 6.83 -19.95
C GLU A 27 6.99 7.96 -19.23
N GLU A 28 7.62 8.55 -18.20
CA GLU A 28 7.05 9.67 -17.43
C GLU A 28 6.79 10.90 -18.31
N LEU A 29 7.77 11.31 -19.13
CA LEU A 29 7.58 12.42 -20.06
C LEU A 29 6.56 12.07 -21.15
N MET A 30 6.54 10.82 -21.61
CA MET A 30 5.57 10.36 -22.60
C MET A 30 4.13 10.44 -22.06
N ILE A 31 3.91 10.03 -20.82
CA ILE A 31 2.62 10.15 -20.12
C ILE A 31 2.25 11.63 -19.98
N GLN A 32 3.18 12.47 -19.55
CA GLN A 32 2.94 13.91 -19.39
C GLN A 32 2.54 14.57 -20.71
N VAL A 33 3.28 14.30 -21.78
CA VAL A 33 2.98 14.83 -23.13
C VAL A 33 1.62 14.36 -23.60
N CYS A 34 1.34 13.05 -23.52
CA CYS A 34 0.05 12.50 -23.94
C CYS A 34 -1.12 13.03 -23.10
N SER A 35 -0.92 13.28 -21.80
CA SER A 35 -1.95 13.85 -20.92
C SER A 35 -2.29 15.31 -21.24
N SER A 36 -1.33 16.05 -21.82
CA SER A 36 -1.50 17.46 -22.21
C SER A 36 -2.24 17.63 -23.54
N ILE A 37 -2.45 16.57 -24.31
CA ILE A 37 -3.15 16.60 -25.61
C ILE A 37 -4.65 16.62 -25.37
N GLU A 38 -5.34 17.70 -25.72
CA GLU A 38 -6.74 17.91 -25.32
C GLU A 38 -7.77 17.26 -26.25
N ASP A 39 -7.40 17.02 -27.51
CA ASP A 39 -8.31 16.43 -28.51
C ASP A 39 -7.62 15.48 -29.51
N ALA A 40 -8.43 14.70 -30.23
CA ALA A 40 -7.95 13.68 -31.15
C ALA A 40 -7.24 14.22 -32.39
N TYR A 41 -7.50 15.49 -32.78
CA TYR A 41 -6.80 16.12 -33.90
C TYR A 41 -5.39 16.53 -33.50
N GLU A 42 -5.22 17.08 -32.30
CA GLU A 42 -3.91 17.38 -31.73
C GLU A 42 -3.07 16.10 -31.53
N LEU A 43 -3.71 14.99 -31.16
CA LEU A 43 -3.03 13.69 -31.07
C LEU A 43 -2.46 13.24 -32.43
N ASP A 44 -3.22 13.39 -33.52
CA ASP A 44 -2.77 13.04 -34.88
C ASP A 44 -1.61 13.93 -35.36
N ASP A 45 -1.55 15.18 -34.89
CA ASP A 45 -0.48 16.12 -35.23
C ASP A 45 0.82 15.88 -34.44
N VAL A 46 0.70 15.48 -33.17
CA VAL A 46 1.82 15.23 -32.25
C VAL A 46 2.45 13.86 -32.51
N VAL A 47 1.64 12.82 -32.72
CA VAL A 47 2.12 11.43 -32.86
C VAL A 47 2.58 11.16 -34.31
N PRO A 48 3.82 10.70 -34.53
CA PRO A 48 4.27 10.28 -35.85
C PRO A 48 3.41 9.16 -36.45
N LYS A 49 3.12 9.25 -37.77
CA LYS A 49 2.27 8.28 -38.49
C LYS A 49 2.87 6.88 -38.59
N ASP A 50 4.18 6.75 -38.46
CA ASP A 50 4.84 5.45 -38.44
C ASP A 50 4.90 4.90 -37.00
N LEU A 51 3.87 4.13 -36.64
CA LEU A 51 3.79 3.50 -35.33
C LEU A 51 4.76 2.32 -35.17
N ASN A 52 5.37 1.82 -36.25
CA ASN A 52 6.20 0.61 -36.18
C ASN A 52 7.53 0.86 -35.46
N SER A 53 8.02 2.09 -35.44
CA SER A 53 9.26 2.49 -34.76
C SER A 53 9.11 2.57 -33.24
N PHE A 54 7.89 2.63 -32.71
CA PHE A 54 7.66 2.88 -31.28
C PHE A 54 7.87 1.62 -30.45
N CYS A 55 8.42 1.80 -29.25
CA CYS A 55 8.43 0.76 -28.23
C CYS A 55 6.99 0.45 -27.76
N ASN A 56 6.78 -0.77 -27.25
CA ASN A 56 5.43 -1.22 -26.85
C ASN A 56 4.80 -0.35 -25.76
N ALA A 57 5.60 0.25 -24.88
CA ALA A 57 5.12 1.17 -23.84
C ALA A 57 4.51 2.44 -24.47
N THR A 58 5.23 3.09 -25.39
CA THR A 58 4.74 4.26 -26.13
C THR A 58 3.46 3.95 -26.90
N LYS A 59 3.41 2.81 -27.59
CA LYS A 59 2.20 2.35 -28.31
C LYS A 59 1.00 2.25 -27.37
N ASN A 60 1.18 1.65 -26.19
CA ASN A 60 0.12 1.48 -25.21
C ASN A 60 -0.37 2.81 -24.63
N ILE A 61 0.55 3.76 -24.38
CA ILE A 61 0.21 5.09 -23.85
C ILE A 61 -0.57 5.90 -24.89
N VAL A 62 -0.08 5.96 -26.13
CA VAL A 62 -0.76 6.65 -27.23
C VAL A 62 -2.15 6.06 -27.47
N LEU A 63 -2.25 4.73 -27.56
CA LEU A 63 -3.53 4.04 -27.77
C LEU A 63 -4.52 4.31 -26.64
N ARG A 64 -4.04 4.29 -25.39
CA ARG A 64 -4.85 4.63 -24.22
C ARG A 64 -5.38 6.06 -24.32
N ARG A 65 -4.52 7.04 -24.67
CA ARG A 65 -4.95 8.42 -24.85
C ARG A 65 -5.94 8.58 -25.99
N SER A 66 -5.76 7.87 -27.12
CA SER A 66 -6.74 7.85 -28.21
C SER A 66 -8.12 7.40 -27.73
N PHE A 67 -8.18 6.33 -26.92
CA PHE A 67 -9.46 5.87 -26.37
C PHE A 67 -10.09 6.86 -25.40
N GLU A 68 -9.28 7.61 -24.64
CA GLU A 68 -9.78 8.68 -23.75
C GLU A 68 -10.39 9.82 -24.55
N LEU A 69 -9.70 10.29 -25.59
CA LEU A 69 -10.14 11.40 -26.44
C LEU A 69 -11.36 11.06 -27.30
N LEU A 70 -11.52 9.78 -27.66
CA LEU A 70 -12.71 9.28 -28.36
C LEU A 70 -13.88 8.98 -27.43
N GLY A 71 -13.73 9.20 -26.11
CA GLY A 71 -14.77 8.91 -25.11
C GLY A 71 -15.06 7.41 -24.92
N ILE A 72 -14.21 6.53 -25.48
CA ILE A 72 -14.31 5.07 -25.35
C ILE A 72 -13.86 4.62 -23.96
N ARG A 73 -12.96 5.39 -23.34
CA ARG A 73 -12.42 5.15 -21.99
C ARG A 73 -12.45 6.45 -21.19
N LYS A 74 -12.76 6.40 -19.89
CA LYS A 74 -12.59 7.57 -19.01
C LYS A 74 -11.09 7.80 -18.72
N PRO A 75 -10.59 9.05 -18.76
CA PRO A 75 -9.21 9.33 -18.36
C PRO A 75 -9.00 8.86 -16.92
N PRO A 76 -7.80 8.36 -16.56
CA PRO A 76 -7.48 8.12 -15.17
C PRO A 76 -7.65 9.43 -14.42
N SER A 77 -8.48 9.42 -13.39
CA SER A 77 -8.59 10.55 -12.48
C SER A 77 -7.18 10.91 -11.98
N PRO A 78 -6.84 12.21 -11.85
CA PRO A 78 -5.61 12.60 -11.17
C PRO A 78 -5.57 11.93 -9.78
N PRO A 79 -4.39 11.67 -9.21
CA PRO A 79 -4.25 10.99 -7.93
C PRO A 79 -4.84 11.86 -6.83
N GLN A 80 -6.16 11.78 -6.64
CA GLN A 80 -6.78 12.14 -5.39
C GLN A 80 -6.26 11.11 -4.38
N SER A 81 -5.78 11.59 -3.23
CA SER A 81 -5.53 10.70 -2.11
C SER A 81 -6.84 9.97 -1.85
N LYS A 82 -6.88 8.66 -2.13
CA LYS A 82 -8.04 7.85 -1.77
C LYS A 82 -8.29 8.09 -0.29
N GLU A 83 -9.54 8.32 0.09
CA GLU A 83 -9.90 8.45 1.50
C GLU A 83 -9.41 7.21 2.26
N PRO A 84 -8.90 7.35 3.51
CA PRO A 84 -8.34 6.23 4.26
C PRO A 84 -9.26 5.00 4.31
N LEU A 85 -10.57 5.23 4.40
CA LEU A 85 -11.59 4.19 4.34
C LEU A 85 -11.57 3.41 3.02
N GLN A 86 -11.44 4.12 1.89
CA GLN A 86 -11.37 3.50 0.58
C GLN A 86 -10.09 2.68 0.40
N VAL A 87 -8.95 3.16 0.93
CA VAL A 87 -7.69 2.39 0.91
C VAL A 87 -7.83 1.10 1.71
N PHE A 88 -8.41 1.18 2.91
CA PHE A 88 -8.64 0.01 3.75
C PHE A 88 -9.58 -0.99 3.09
N GLU A 89 -10.73 -0.55 2.59
CA GLU A 89 -11.69 -1.45 1.93
C GLU A 89 -11.15 -2.00 0.61
N ASP A 90 -10.30 -1.29 -0.13
CA ASP A 90 -9.63 -1.86 -1.31
C ASP A 90 -8.75 -3.07 -0.91
N ILE A 91 -7.99 -2.96 0.18
CA ILE A 91 -7.13 -4.05 0.68
C ILE A 91 -8.00 -5.19 1.23
N MET A 92 -9.07 -4.87 1.95
CA MET A 92 -10.01 -5.86 2.50
C MET A 92 -10.73 -6.64 1.38
N ASN A 93 -11.19 -5.95 0.33
CA ASN A 93 -11.82 -6.61 -0.81
C ASN A 93 -10.83 -7.48 -1.58
N GLU A 94 -9.56 -7.07 -1.71
CA GLU A 94 -8.52 -7.91 -2.30
C GLU A 94 -8.27 -9.19 -1.46
N PHE A 95 -8.31 -9.08 -0.13
CA PHE A 95 -8.24 -10.24 0.78
C PHE A 95 -9.45 -11.18 0.60
N LEU A 96 -10.67 -10.64 0.52
CA LEU A 96 -11.89 -11.42 0.30
C LEU A 96 -11.89 -12.10 -1.08
N ASP A 97 -11.43 -11.42 -2.13
CA ASP A 97 -11.29 -12.01 -3.45
C ASP A 97 -10.31 -13.19 -3.44
N GLN A 98 -9.19 -13.07 -2.72
CA GLN A 98 -8.26 -14.21 -2.56
C GLN A 98 -8.86 -15.35 -1.74
N ALA A 99 -9.71 -15.05 -0.75
CA ALA A 99 -10.38 -16.05 0.05
C ALA A 99 -11.38 -16.86 -0.80
N ASP A 100 -12.13 -16.17 -1.66
CA ASP A 100 -13.11 -16.77 -2.57
C ASP A 100 -12.46 -17.62 -3.68
N ILE A 101 -11.26 -17.24 -4.12
CA ILE A 101 -10.54 -17.98 -5.18
C ILE A 101 -9.95 -19.31 -4.66
N GLN A 102 -10.04 -19.62 -3.35
CA GLN A 102 -9.44 -20.81 -2.70
C GLN A 102 -8.06 -21.15 -3.27
N ASN A 103 -7.07 -20.31 -2.95
CA ASN A 103 -5.73 -20.59 -3.45
C ASN A 103 -5.19 -21.88 -2.78
N ARG A 104 -4.62 -22.80 -3.57
CA ARG A 104 -3.88 -23.99 -3.09
C ARG A 104 -2.65 -23.63 -2.23
N HIS A 105 -2.44 -22.34 -1.96
CA HIS A 105 -1.38 -21.74 -1.19
C HIS A 105 -1.98 -20.74 -0.19
N GLY A 106 -2.61 -21.24 0.88
CA GLY A 106 -3.14 -20.38 1.95
C GLY A 106 -2.11 -19.47 2.63
N MET A 107 -0.82 -19.67 2.33
CA MET A 107 0.26 -18.74 2.69
C MET A 107 0.07 -17.33 2.13
N ILE A 108 -0.55 -17.16 0.96
CA ILE A 108 -0.85 -15.82 0.41
C ILE A 108 -1.91 -15.13 1.28
N LEU A 109 -2.93 -15.87 1.73
CA LEU A 109 -3.97 -15.36 2.62
C LEU A 109 -3.43 -15.01 4.00
N ASP A 110 -2.56 -15.86 4.55
CA ASP A 110 -1.81 -15.61 5.78
C ASP A 110 -1.04 -14.28 5.71
N ASP A 111 -0.29 -14.08 4.62
CA ASP A 111 0.51 -12.88 4.42
C ASP A 111 -0.36 -11.63 4.23
N GLN A 112 -1.50 -11.74 3.55
CA GLN A 112 -2.45 -10.63 3.43
C GLN A 112 -3.12 -10.29 4.77
N ALA A 113 -3.51 -11.29 5.56
CA ALA A 113 -4.07 -11.07 6.89
C ALA A 113 -3.06 -10.36 7.81
N THR A 114 -1.80 -10.81 7.78
CA THR A 114 -0.69 -10.18 8.50
C THR A 114 -0.51 -8.72 8.07
N LEU A 115 -0.53 -8.44 6.77
CA LEU A 115 -0.40 -7.07 6.26
C LEU A 115 -1.59 -6.20 6.64
N LEU A 116 -2.81 -6.73 6.63
CA LEU A 116 -4.00 -6.02 7.10
C LEU A 116 -3.90 -5.70 8.60
N ARG A 117 -3.51 -6.68 9.42
CA ARG A 117 -3.27 -6.49 10.86
C ARG A 117 -2.27 -5.36 11.11
N ASN A 118 -1.11 -5.45 10.46
CA ASN A 118 -0.06 -4.43 10.58
C ASN A 118 -0.50 -3.07 10.10
N HIS A 119 -1.32 -3.00 9.04
CA HIS A 119 -1.87 -1.74 8.58
C HIS A 119 -2.74 -1.09 9.68
N ILE A 120 -3.69 -1.84 10.24
CA ILE A 120 -4.57 -1.34 11.31
C ILE A 120 -3.76 -0.86 12.52
N ILE A 121 -2.83 -1.68 13.01
CA ILE A 121 -1.98 -1.32 14.16
C ILE A 121 -1.13 -0.09 13.84
N SER A 122 -0.54 -0.01 12.65
CA SER A 122 0.30 1.12 12.27
C SER A 122 -0.49 2.43 12.19
N GLU A 123 -1.73 2.40 11.68
CA GLU A 123 -2.58 3.59 11.65
C GLU A 123 -2.99 3.99 13.07
N GLU A 124 -3.28 3.03 13.95
CA GLU A 124 -3.61 3.33 15.35
C GLU A 124 -2.43 3.96 16.12
N ILE A 125 -1.22 3.44 15.93
CA ILE A 125 0.00 4.04 16.51
C ILE A 125 0.21 5.45 15.96
N LEU A 126 0.07 5.63 14.64
CA LEU A 126 0.19 6.94 14.01
C LEU A 126 -0.89 7.90 14.49
N ASP A 127 -2.09 7.42 14.84
CA ASP A 127 -3.16 8.26 15.34
C ASP A 127 -2.94 8.67 16.80
N ARG A 128 -2.67 7.70 17.68
CA ARG A 128 -2.62 7.89 19.14
C ARG A 128 -1.28 8.38 19.64
N GLU A 129 -0.21 7.77 19.16
CA GLU A 129 1.12 7.90 19.78
C GLU A 129 2.00 8.82 18.94
N LEU A 130 1.86 8.78 17.61
CA LEU A 130 2.75 9.45 16.66
C LEU A 130 2.04 10.29 15.58
N PRO A 131 1.07 11.16 15.93
CA PRO A 131 0.28 11.93 14.94
C PRO A 131 1.15 12.85 14.06
N HIS A 132 2.21 13.41 14.62
CA HIS A 132 3.15 14.29 13.92
C HIS A 132 4.05 13.55 12.91
N VAL A 133 4.08 12.21 12.90
CA VAL A 133 4.87 11.41 11.93
C VAL A 133 4.12 11.26 10.61
N LYS A 134 2.78 11.33 10.60
CA LYS A 134 1.98 11.14 9.38
C LYS A 134 2.38 12.05 8.23
N PRO A 135 2.60 13.37 8.41
CA PRO A 135 3.02 14.24 7.32
C PRO A 135 4.37 13.81 6.73
N THR A 136 5.32 13.37 7.58
CA THR A 136 6.62 12.85 7.15
C THR A 136 6.47 11.60 6.29
N ILE A 137 5.63 10.65 6.70
CA ILE A 137 5.34 9.44 5.91
C ILE A 137 4.69 9.80 4.57
N GLN A 138 3.74 10.74 4.58
CA GLN A 138 3.04 11.19 3.39
C GLN A 138 3.96 11.89 2.39
N GLN A 139 5.02 12.55 2.86
CA GLN A 139 6.00 13.24 2.03
C GLN A 139 7.21 12.36 1.67
N ASP A 140 7.31 11.14 2.20
CA ASP A 140 8.41 10.22 1.90
C ASP A 140 8.33 9.75 0.44
N LEU A 141 9.32 10.18 -0.36
CA LEU A 141 9.44 9.84 -1.77
C LEU A 141 9.39 8.32 -2.01
N ARG A 142 9.93 7.52 -1.10
CA ARG A 142 9.94 6.05 -1.21
C ARG A 142 8.53 5.50 -1.10
N THR A 143 7.71 6.06 -0.21
CA THR A 143 6.29 5.70 -0.10
C THR A 143 5.56 5.99 -1.40
N HIS A 144 5.79 7.14 -2.03
CA HIS A 144 5.19 7.46 -3.32
C HIS A 144 5.61 6.51 -4.45
N GLU A 145 6.92 6.25 -4.59
CA GLU A 145 7.45 5.31 -5.59
C GLU A 145 6.85 3.91 -5.41
N LEU A 146 6.74 3.42 -4.17
CA LEU A 146 6.16 2.12 -3.86
C LEU A 146 4.64 2.08 -4.09
N MET A 147 3.91 3.16 -3.78
CA MET A 147 2.48 3.26 -4.06
C MET A 147 2.19 3.25 -5.56
N GLU A 148 3.01 3.93 -6.37
CA GLU A 148 2.93 3.83 -7.83
C GLU A 148 3.26 2.42 -8.33
N LYS A 149 4.29 1.79 -7.78
CA LYS A 149 4.60 0.39 -8.09
C LYS A 149 3.43 -0.54 -7.75
N LEU A 150 2.78 -0.35 -6.60
CA LEU A 150 1.63 -1.13 -6.18
C LEU A 150 0.46 -1.00 -7.17
N ARG A 151 0.20 0.20 -7.68
CA ARG A 151 -0.84 0.45 -8.70
C ARG A 151 -0.58 -0.29 -10.00
N ASN A 152 0.68 -0.40 -10.39
CA ASN A 152 1.11 -1.04 -11.63
C ASN A 152 1.36 -2.56 -11.50
N THR A 153 1.27 -3.11 -10.29
CA THR A 153 1.52 -4.53 -10.04
C THR A 153 0.21 -5.33 -10.09
N HIS A 154 0.20 -6.36 -10.94
CA HIS A 154 -1.00 -7.19 -11.18
C HIS A 154 -0.95 -8.58 -10.51
N SER A 155 0.23 -9.06 -10.12
CA SER A 155 0.39 -10.35 -9.44
C SER A 155 0.09 -10.23 -7.94
N PRO A 156 -0.81 -11.04 -7.35
CA PRO A 156 -1.12 -10.96 -5.92
C PRO A 156 0.11 -11.07 -5.02
N ALA A 157 1.03 -11.99 -5.30
CA ALA A 157 2.28 -12.12 -4.55
C ALA A 157 3.15 -10.87 -4.66
N GLU A 158 3.33 -10.32 -5.87
CA GLU A 158 4.15 -9.12 -6.03
C GLU A 158 3.51 -7.91 -5.35
N ARG A 159 2.16 -7.81 -5.36
CA ARG A 159 1.42 -6.77 -4.63
C ARG A 159 1.64 -6.88 -3.13
N ILE A 160 1.57 -8.08 -2.56
CA ILE A 160 1.89 -8.37 -1.15
C ILE A 160 3.32 -7.93 -0.82
N ALA A 161 4.29 -8.27 -1.67
CA ALA A 161 5.69 -7.88 -1.45
C ALA A 161 5.89 -6.36 -1.51
N VAL A 162 5.21 -5.66 -2.41
CA VAL A 162 5.26 -4.19 -2.50
C VAL A 162 4.55 -3.55 -1.30
N PHE A 163 3.41 -4.07 -0.88
CA PHE A 163 2.67 -3.56 0.27
C PHE A 163 3.47 -3.72 1.57
N ALA A 164 4.15 -4.86 1.74
CA ALA A 164 5.09 -5.06 2.85
C ALA A 164 6.23 -4.01 2.85
N GLN A 165 6.77 -3.64 1.68
CA GLN A 165 7.79 -2.59 1.57
C GLN A 165 7.27 -1.20 1.96
N ILE A 166 6.02 -0.90 1.64
CA ILE A 166 5.35 0.34 2.07
C ILE A 166 5.29 0.37 3.59
N GLN A 167 4.84 -0.72 4.22
CA GLN A 167 4.75 -0.80 5.68
C GLN A 167 6.13 -0.72 6.36
N ILE A 168 7.17 -1.35 5.81
CA ILE A 168 8.55 -1.18 6.32
C ILE A 168 8.95 0.29 6.29
N THR A 169 8.64 1.02 5.20
CA THR A 169 8.94 2.44 5.11
C THR A 169 8.19 3.25 6.17
N LYS A 170 6.92 2.92 6.44
CA LYS A 170 6.14 3.53 7.53
C LYS A 170 6.79 3.25 8.90
N PHE A 171 7.09 2.00 9.23
CA PHE A 171 7.71 1.62 10.50
C PHE A 171 9.09 2.23 10.70
N LYS A 172 9.87 2.37 9.63
CA LYS A 172 11.15 3.08 9.70
C LYS A 172 10.99 4.55 10.09
N ASN A 173 10.04 5.26 9.47
CA ASN A 173 9.76 6.65 9.81
C ASN A 173 9.28 6.78 11.26
N MET A 174 8.37 5.91 11.71
CA MET A 174 7.91 5.89 13.11
C MET A 174 9.07 5.64 14.08
N TYR A 175 9.92 4.66 13.81
CA TYR A 175 11.08 4.33 14.65
C TYR A 175 12.06 5.50 14.74
N THR A 176 12.41 6.11 13.60
CA THR A 176 13.36 7.22 13.58
C THR A 176 12.85 8.38 14.43
N THR A 177 11.57 8.74 14.31
CA THR A 177 11.00 9.80 15.13
C THR A 177 10.98 9.44 16.63
N LEU A 178 10.58 8.21 16.98
CA LEU A 178 10.64 7.74 18.37
C LEU A 178 12.05 7.81 18.95
N PHE A 179 13.07 7.50 18.15
CA PHE A 179 14.47 7.56 18.56
C PHE A 179 14.93 9.01 18.75
N GLU A 180 14.55 9.91 17.84
CA GLU A 180 14.85 11.35 17.94
C GLU A 180 14.19 12.02 19.15
N MET A 181 13.03 11.51 19.59
CA MET A 181 12.33 11.98 20.79
C MET A 181 13.04 11.61 22.10
N GLY A 182 13.99 10.68 22.08
CA GLY A 182 14.82 10.32 23.24
C GLY A 182 14.13 9.52 24.35
N ASP A 183 12.81 9.38 24.31
CA ASP A 183 11.99 8.70 25.34
C ASP A 183 11.17 7.55 24.72
N THR A 184 11.83 6.69 23.94
CA THR A 184 11.15 5.56 23.30
C THR A 184 10.76 4.50 24.34
N PRO A 185 9.47 4.16 24.50
CA PRO A 185 9.06 3.01 25.28
C PRO A 185 9.72 1.73 24.73
N GLU A 186 10.32 0.94 25.60
CA GLU A 186 11.09 -0.26 25.21
C GLU A 186 10.20 -1.29 24.50
N ASP A 187 8.93 -1.36 24.88
CA ASP A 187 7.92 -2.22 24.26
C ASP A 187 7.62 -1.86 22.80
N LEU A 188 7.52 -0.56 22.47
CA LEU A 188 7.31 -0.10 21.09
C LEU A 188 8.52 -0.40 20.20
N ARG A 189 9.74 -0.29 20.76
CA ARG A 189 10.97 -0.63 20.04
C ARG A 189 11.05 -2.12 19.71
N GLU A 190 10.73 -2.97 20.67
CA GLU A 190 10.65 -4.42 20.47
C GLU A 190 9.58 -4.79 19.44
N ARG A 191 8.39 -4.19 19.53
CA ARG A 191 7.29 -4.37 18.56
C ARG A 191 7.69 -3.97 17.14
N MET A 192 8.35 -2.83 16.96
CA MET A 192 8.81 -2.40 15.63
C MET A 192 9.83 -3.36 15.03
N SER A 193 10.72 -3.92 15.85
CA SER A 193 11.69 -4.93 15.41
C SER A 193 10.98 -6.21 14.94
N PHE A 194 9.97 -6.64 15.70
CA PHE A 194 9.13 -7.79 15.34
C PHE A 194 8.39 -7.56 14.00
N PHE A 195 7.72 -6.41 13.82
CA PHE A 195 7.04 -6.09 12.57
C PHE A 195 7.99 -6.06 11.37
N LEU A 196 9.18 -5.48 11.53
CA LEU A 196 10.18 -5.43 10.46
C LEU A 196 10.68 -6.82 10.05
N GLU A 197 10.90 -7.72 11.01
CA GLU A 197 11.27 -9.13 10.72
C GLU A 197 10.18 -9.84 9.93
N GLU A 198 8.94 -9.73 10.39
CA GLU A 198 7.77 -10.38 9.77
C GLU A 198 7.52 -9.87 8.35
N LEU A 199 7.55 -8.55 8.15
CA LEU A 199 7.41 -7.92 6.84
C LEU A 199 8.51 -8.36 5.87
N TYR A 200 9.75 -8.51 6.36
CA TYR A 200 10.84 -9.01 5.53
C TYR A 200 10.62 -10.46 5.09
N ARG A 201 10.15 -11.33 6.00
CA ARG A 201 9.78 -12.72 5.66
C ARG A 201 8.66 -12.79 4.63
N ILE A 202 7.67 -11.88 4.69
CA ILE A 202 6.61 -11.76 3.68
C ILE A 202 7.21 -11.40 2.31
N ILE A 203 8.13 -10.44 2.27
CA ILE A 203 8.81 -10.04 1.02
C ILE A 203 9.55 -11.23 0.42
N LEU A 204 10.33 -11.97 1.21
CA LEU A 204 11.09 -13.13 0.72
C LEU A 204 10.18 -14.20 0.12
N ARG A 205 9.05 -14.50 0.77
CA ARG A 205 8.10 -15.53 0.30
C ARG A 205 7.36 -15.14 -0.98
N ASN A 206 7.13 -13.85 -1.18
CA ASN A 206 6.30 -13.35 -2.28
C ASN A 206 7.08 -12.70 -3.43
N THR A 207 8.41 -12.70 -3.33
CA THR A 207 9.31 -12.27 -4.39
C THR A 207 9.63 -13.44 -5.33
N ARG A 208 9.54 -13.22 -6.65
CA ARG A 208 10.04 -14.19 -7.65
C ARG A 208 11.57 -14.10 -7.78
N ASP A 209 12.20 -15.27 -7.94
CA ASP A 209 13.65 -15.54 -8.01
C ASP A 209 14.49 -14.72 -9.03
N HIS A 210 13.90 -13.80 -9.80
CA HIS A 210 14.59 -13.06 -10.86
C HIS A 210 14.61 -11.54 -10.67
N SER A 211 13.94 -11.03 -9.64
CA SER A 211 14.01 -9.63 -9.26
C SER A 211 13.92 -9.57 -7.75
N LYS A 212 14.99 -9.93 -7.03
CA LYS A 212 15.05 -9.64 -5.59
C LYS A 212 14.75 -8.14 -5.43
N PRO A 213 13.54 -7.72 -4.98
CA PRO A 213 13.36 -6.34 -4.64
C PRO A 213 14.34 -6.17 -3.51
N HIS A 214 15.36 -5.36 -3.73
CA HIS A 214 16.18 -4.94 -2.62
C HIS A 214 15.20 -4.16 -1.76
N PRO A 215 14.77 -4.70 -0.59
CA PRO A 215 13.89 -3.95 0.28
C PRO A 215 14.56 -2.61 0.52
N SER A 216 13.81 -1.53 0.72
CA SER A 216 14.43 -0.22 0.90
C SER A 216 15.35 -0.21 2.13
N VAL A 217 16.62 -0.56 1.94
CA VAL A 217 17.75 -0.42 2.89
C VAL A 217 18.44 0.93 2.71
N ARG A 218 17.87 1.80 1.87
CA ARG A 218 18.36 3.14 1.63
C ARG A 218 18.25 3.96 2.91
N GLY A 219 19.41 4.36 3.41
CA GLY A 219 19.55 5.21 4.58
C GLY A 219 20.68 4.74 5.50
N GLU A 220 21.23 5.67 6.25
CA GLU A 220 22.29 5.46 7.23
C GLU A 220 21.77 5.61 8.67
N GLN A 221 20.45 5.63 8.85
CA GLN A 221 19.85 5.77 10.18
C GLN A 221 19.98 4.45 10.96
N LEU A 222 19.87 4.54 12.29
CA LEU A 222 19.94 3.38 13.18
C LEU A 222 18.92 2.29 12.79
N VAL A 223 17.71 2.70 12.40
CA VAL A 223 16.66 1.77 11.95
C VAL A 223 17.04 1.03 10.67
N ASP A 224 17.82 1.65 9.78
CA ASP A 224 18.31 1.00 8.58
C ASP A 224 19.39 -0.04 8.90
N GLN A 225 20.24 0.23 9.90
CA GLN A 225 21.21 -0.74 10.40
C GLN A 225 20.50 -1.93 11.05
N MET A 226 19.57 -1.66 11.98
CA MET A 226 18.76 -2.69 12.62
C MET A 226 18.02 -3.54 11.59
N TYR A 227 17.42 -2.91 10.57
CA TYR A 227 16.74 -3.63 9.50
C TYR A 227 17.70 -4.50 8.67
N ARG A 228 18.93 -4.03 8.39
CA ARG A 228 19.97 -4.86 7.72
C ARG A 228 20.38 -6.06 8.57
N GLU A 229 20.49 -5.89 9.89
CA GLU A 229 20.80 -6.98 10.81
C GLU A 229 19.67 -8.02 10.84
N ILE A 230 18.40 -7.58 10.91
CA ILE A 230 17.22 -8.44 10.78
C ILE A 230 17.29 -9.24 9.47
N MET A 231 17.58 -8.57 8.34
CA MET A 231 17.69 -9.24 7.05
C MET A 231 18.76 -10.35 7.06
N GLN A 232 19.94 -10.07 7.62
CA GLN A 232 21.02 -11.06 7.73
C GLN A 232 20.62 -12.25 8.61
N ILE A 233 19.94 -12.01 9.73
CA ILE A 233 19.48 -13.07 10.64
C ILE A 233 18.46 -13.97 9.92
N VAL A 234 17.49 -13.37 9.22
CA VAL A 234 16.46 -14.11 8.49
C VAL A 234 17.06 -14.89 7.33
N ASP A 235 17.94 -14.28 6.54
CA ASP A 235 18.63 -14.93 5.41
C ASP A 235 19.54 -16.09 5.85
N ALA A 236 20.13 -15.99 7.06
CA ALA A 236 21.00 -17.02 7.61
C ALA A 236 20.24 -18.22 8.20
N ARG A 237 18.95 -18.08 8.49
CA ARG A 237 18.12 -19.20 8.98
C ARG A 237 17.71 -20.07 7.79
N PRO A 238 17.97 -21.39 7.81
CA PRO A 238 17.44 -22.26 6.77
C PRO A 238 15.92 -22.16 6.77
N ASN A 239 15.30 -22.04 5.60
CA ASN A 239 13.85 -22.09 5.44
C ASN A 239 13.34 -23.36 6.13
N GLU A 240 12.84 -23.23 7.36
CA GLU A 240 12.20 -24.33 8.05
C GLU A 240 11.03 -24.75 7.17
N ALA A 241 11.02 -26.00 6.72
CA ALA A 241 9.89 -26.54 5.99
C ALA A 241 8.68 -26.45 6.91
N HIS A 242 7.88 -25.40 6.75
CA HIS A 242 6.71 -25.19 7.57
C HIS A 242 5.76 -26.35 7.31
N PRO A 243 5.31 -27.06 8.36
CA PRO A 243 4.35 -28.12 8.16
C PRO A 243 3.13 -27.54 7.43
N SER A 244 2.56 -28.27 6.47
CA SER A 244 1.38 -27.79 5.75
C SER A 244 0.11 -27.84 6.61
N ASN A 245 0.13 -28.58 7.72
CA ASN A 245 -1.01 -28.85 8.59
C ASN A 245 -0.53 -29.04 10.03
N ASN A 246 -1.31 -28.55 11.00
CA ASN A 246 -1.06 -28.73 12.44
C ASN A 246 -1.68 -30.03 13.02
N GLY A 247 -2.23 -30.89 12.15
CA GLY A 247 -2.89 -32.14 12.50
C GLY A 247 -4.41 -32.10 12.38
N PHE A 248 -5.03 -30.90 12.41
CA PHE A 248 -6.48 -30.72 12.32
C PHE A 248 -6.89 -29.68 11.27
N GLU A 249 -6.08 -28.63 11.07
CA GLU A 249 -6.33 -27.54 10.13
C GLU A 249 -5.05 -27.11 9.39
N PRO A 250 -5.18 -26.55 8.17
CA PRO A 250 -4.04 -25.93 7.50
C PRO A 250 -3.40 -24.84 8.38
N ILE A 251 -2.07 -24.78 8.45
CA ILE A 251 -1.36 -23.84 9.34
C ILE A 251 -1.76 -22.38 9.09
N TRP A 252 -1.98 -22.01 7.83
CA TRP A 252 -2.40 -20.66 7.47
C TRP A 252 -3.73 -20.26 8.14
N ALA A 253 -4.67 -21.20 8.33
CA ALA A 253 -5.94 -20.93 8.97
C ALA A 253 -5.75 -20.67 10.47
N THR A 254 -4.85 -21.42 11.12
CA THR A 254 -4.45 -21.18 12.52
C THR A 254 -3.81 -19.82 12.69
N LYS A 255 -2.89 -19.46 11.79
CA LYS A 255 -2.24 -18.15 11.85
C LYS A 255 -3.22 -16.99 11.66
N ILE A 256 -4.19 -17.09 10.76
CA ILE A 256 -5.25 -16.07 10.64
C ILE A 256 -6.04 -15.94 11.96
N ASN A 257 -6.24 -17.03 12.71
CA ASN A 257 -6.81 -16.93 14.05
C ASN A 257 -5.85 -16.25 15.05
N GLU A 258 -4.54 -16.42 14.92
CA GLU A 258 -3.55 -15.70 15.73
C GLU A 258 -3.54 -14.20 15.39
N GLU A 259 -3.62 -13.85 14.09
CA GLU A 259 -3.76 -12.46 13.61
C GLU A 259 -4.98 -11.76 14.23
N TYR A 260 -6.10 -12.48 14.34
CA TYR A 260 -7.29 -12.02 15.06
C TYR A 260 -6.98 -11.67 16.52
N ALA A 261 -6.23 -12.51 17.22
CA ALA A 261 -5.96 -12.34 18.64
C ALA A 261 -5.08 -11.10 18.91
N GLU A 262 -4.15 -10.82 18.00
CA GLU A 262 -3.28 -9.64 18.05
C GLU A 262 -4.02 -8.32 17.80
N LEU A 263 -5.20 -8.35 17.16
CA LEU A 263 -6.05 -7.16 17.01
C LEU A 263 -6.89 -6.85 18.25
N LEU A 264 -7.15 -7.83 19.12
CA LEU A 264 -8.01 -7.65 20.29
C LEU A 264 -7.54 -6.55 21.25
N PRO A 265 -6.25 -6.38 21.57
CA PRO A 265 -5.78 -5.29 22.42
C PRO A 265 -6.03 -3.89 21.84
N TRP A 266 -6.15 -3.80 20.52
CA TRP A 266 -6.40 -2.54 19.79
C TRP A 266 -7.89 -2.29 19.56
N ARG A 267 -8.74 -3.26 19.88
CA ARG A 267 -10.19 -3.18 19.80
C ARG A 267 -10.75 -2.63 21.11
N GLU A 268 -11.26 -1.41 21.07
CA GLU A 268 -12.09 -0.87 22.15
C GLU A 268 -13.50 -1.48 22.12
N GLU A 269 -14.30 -1.24 23.16
CA GLU A 269 -15.66 -1.80 23.24
C GLU A 269 -16.53 -1.35 22.05
N VAL A 270 -16.76 -2.29 21.13
CA VAL A 270 -17.69 -2.11 20.01
C VAL A 270 -19.11 -2.36 20.51
N THR A 271 -20.02 -1.39 20.30
CA THR A 271 -21.44 -1.64 20.57
C THR A 271 -22.02 -2.63 19.56
N GLN A 272 -22.99 -3.45 19.98
CA GLN A 272 -23.66 -4.40 19.08
C GLN A 272 -24.20 -3.70 17.82
N ASN A 273 -24.79 -2.52 17.97
CA ASN A 273 -25.31 -1.73 16.84
C ASN A 273 -24.23 -1.33 15.84
N THR A 274 -23.03 -0.98 16.31
CA THR A 274 -21.90 -0.64 15.42
C THR A 274 -21.42 -1.88 14.66
N SER A 275 -21.32 -3.02 15.34
CA SER A 275 -20.91 -4.30 14.72
C SER A 275 -21.91 -4.75 13.65
N ASP A 276 -23.21 -4.66 13.94
CA ASP A 276 -24.28 -5.01 13.02
C ASP A 276 -24.26 -4.08 11.79
N HIS A 277 -24.09 -2.77 12.00
CA HIS A 277 -24.04 -1.80 10.91
C HIS A 277 -22.85 -2.04 9.96
N ILE A 278 -21.66 -2.35 10.50
CA ILE A 278 -20.48 -2.69 9.69
C ILE A 278 -20.76 -3.95 8.87
N SER A 279 -21.37 -4.96 9.48
CA SER A 279 -21.67 -6.24 8.84
C SER A 279 -22.71 -6.11 7.71
N GLU A 280 -23.66 -5.18 7.84
CA GLU A 280 -24.66 -4.88 6.79
C GLU A 280 -24.09 -4.03 5.65
N THR A 281 -23.13 -3.14 5.95
CA THR A 281 -22.64 -2.14 5.00
C THR A 281 -21.54 -2.69 4.09
N PHE A 282 -20.70 -3.60 4.59
CA PHE A 282 -19.51 -4.06 3.87
C PHE A 282 -19.58 -5.55 3.53
N ARG A 283 -18.98 -5.92 2.40
CA ARG A 283 -18.96 -7.31 1.89
C ARG A 283 -18.35 -8.27 2.92
N GLY A 284 -19.09 -9.30 3.32
CA GLY A 284 -18.60 -10.39 4.18
C GLY A 284 -17.82 -11.47 3.43
N VAL A 285 -17.33 -12.48 4.17
CA VAL A 285 -16.77 -13.71 3.59
C VAL A 285 -17.90 -14.47 2.88
N SER A 286 -17.65 -14.97 1.67
CA SER A 286 -18.65 -15.76 0.93
C SER A 286 -18.99 -17.07 1.66
N GLU A 287 -20.19 -17.60 1.44
CA GLU A 287 -20.59 -18.90 1.96
C GLU A 287 -19.69 -20.04 1.47
N GLU A 288 -19.07 -19.88 0.29
CA GLU A 288 -18.19 -20.86 -0.35
C GLU A 288 -16.77 -20.88 0.25
N ALA A 289 -16.34 -19.75 0.82
CA ALA A 289 -15.04 -19.57 1.50
C ALA A 289 -15.17 -19.57 3.03
N GLN A 290 -16.28 -20.07 3.57
CA GLN A 290 -16.65 -19.90 4.98
C GLN A 290 -15.75 -20.74 5.93
N PHE A 291 -14.57 -20.21 6.23
CA PHE A 291 -13.76 -20.61 7.38
C PHE A 291 -14.08 -19.69 8.55
N HIS A 292 -14.40 -20.26 9.71
CA HIS A 292 -14.79 -19.51 10.89
C HIS A 292 -13.74 -18.45 11.30
N GLY A 293 -12.45 -18.76 11.11
CA GLY A 293 -11.36 -17.83 11.36
C GLY A 293 -11.33 -16.62 10.42
N LEU A 294 -11.63 -16.81 9.14
CA LEU A 294 -11.70 -15.71 8.16
C LEU A 294 -12.84 -14.75 8.50
N THR A 295 -14.03 -15.27 8.82
CA THR A 295 -15.19 -14.44 9.18
C THR A 295 -14.88 -13.59 10.40
N ARG A 296 -14.29 -14.17 11.44
CA ARG A 296 -13.90 -13.44 12.66
C ARG A 296 -12.83 -12.39 12.40
N PHE A 297 -11.80 -12.74 11.63
CA PHE A 297 -10.74 -11.81 11.28
C PHE A 297 -11.30 -10.60 10.52
N VAL A 298 -12.12 -10.82 9.49
CA VAL A 298 -12.73 -9.73 8.69
C VAL A 298 -13.58 -8.81 9.56
N GLN A 299 -14.42 -9.38 10.42
CA GLN A 299 -15.27 -8.60 11.32
C GLN A 299 -14.43 -7.70 12.23
N ILE A 300 -13.43 -8.25 12.92
CA ILE A 300 -12.64 -7.49 13.88
C ILE A 300 -11.69 -6.51 13.22
N ALA A 301 -11.12 -6.86 12.06
CA ALA A 301 -10.31 -5.94 11.29
C ALA A 301 -11.12 -4.69 10.93
N ARG A 302 -12.36 -4.86 10.47
CA ARG A 302 -13.26 -3.73 10.17
C ARG A 302 -13.63 -2.96 11.43
N GLU A 303 -14.09 -3.63 12.47
CA GLU A 303 -14.45 -2.96 13.72
C GLU A 303 -13.31 -2.12 14.28
N SER A 304 -12.09 -2.66 14.30
CA SER A 304 -10.90 -1.94 14.77
C SER A 304 -10.61 -0.72 13.90
N PHE A 305 -10.67 -0.87 12.57
CA PHE A 305 -10.47 0.25 11.64
C PHE A 305 -11.53 1.35 11.80
N PHE A 306 -12.82 0.99 11.86
CA PHE A 306 -13.92 1.94 11.96
C PHE A 306 -13.92 2.70 13.28
N LEU A 307 -13.60 2.03 14.38
CA LEU A 307 -13.44 2.70 15.67
C LEU A 307 -12.31 3.74 15.62
N GLY A 308 -11.14 3.37 15.08
CA GLY A 308 -10.03 4.30 14.88
C GLY A 308 -10.44 5.48 14.00
N TRP A 309 -11.19 5.23 12.93
CA TRP A 309 -11.69 6.29 12.06
C TRP A 309 -12.70 7.22 12.74
N MET A 310 -13.69 6.70 13.47
CA MET A 310 -14.67 7.54 14.19
C MET A 310 -14.00 8.45 15.22
N ARG A 311 -12.99 7.95 15.94
CA ARG A 311 -12.22 8.77 16.88
C ARG A 311 -11.54 9.95 16.19
N ARG A 312 -10.90 9.72 15.04
CA ARG A 312 -10.26 10.80 14.27
C ARG A 312 -11.25 11.89 13.86
N GLU A 313 -12.45 11.50 13.45
CA GLU A 313 -13.49 12.46 13.08
C GLU A 313 -13.96 13.27 14.30
N GLU A 314 -14.10 12.62 15.46
CA GLU A 314 -14.47 13.28 16.72
C GLU A 314 -13.38 14.25 17.21
N ASP A 315 -12.10 13.83 17.18
CA ASP A 315 -10.96 14.68 17.55
C ASP A 315 -10.83 15.90 16.62
N ASN A 316 -10.97 15.70 15.32
CA ASN A 316 -10.98 16.79 14.34
C ASN A 316 -12.15 17.76 14.59
N TRP A 317 -13.33 17.24 14.92
CA TRP A 317 -14.49 18.07 15.24
C TRP A 317 -14.26 18.90 16.51
N ASN A 318 -13.74 18.28 17.57
CA ASN A 318 -13.41 18.95 18.84
C ASN A 318 -12.33 20.03 18.65
N GLN A 319 -11.30 19.76 17.85
CA GLN A 319 -10.23 20.72 17.57
C GLN A 319 -10.77 21.93 16.77
N ASN A 320 -11.61 21.69 15.76
CA ASN A 320 -12.24 22.76 14.98
C ASN A 320 -13.17 23.64 15.83
N GLN A 321 -13.85 23.07 16.83
CA GLN A 321 -14.65 23.86 17.79
C GLN A 321 -13.77 24.74 18.68
N ALA A 322 -12.69 24.17 19.24
CA ALA A 322 -11.76 24.91 20.10
C ALA A 322 -11.06 26.07 19.37
N GLU A 323 -10.73 25.90 18.08
CA GLU A 323 -10.12 26.96 17.27
C GLU A 323 -11.10 28.10 16.93
N GLN A 324 -12.41 27.81 16.88
CA GLN A 324 -13.45 28.82 16.69
C GLN A 324 -13.68 29.65 17.95
N GLU A 325 -13.66 29.02 19.13
CA GLU A 325 -13.85 29.71 20.42
C GLU A 325 -12.69 30.65 20.81
N VAL A 326 -11.48 30.42 20.28
CA VAL A 326 -10.30 31.29 20.52
C VAL A 326 -10.29 32.52 19.60
N GLN A 327 -11.09 32.52 18.53
CA GLN A 327 -11.18 33.62 17.57
C GLN A 327 -12.32 34.62 17.87
N GLU A 328 -13.17 34.34 18.85
CA GLU A 328 -14.24 35.22 19.35
C GLU A 328 -13.82 36.04 20.59
#